data_AF-A0A1U8IUQ5-F1
#
_entry.id   AF-A0A1U8IUQ5-F1
#
_cell.length_a   1.000
_cell.length_b   1.000
_cell.length_c   1.000
_cell.angle_alpha   90.00
_cell.angle_beta   90.00
_cell.angle_gamma   90.00
#
_symmetry.space_group_name_H-M   'P 1'
#
loop_
_entity.id
_entity.type
_entity.pdbx_description
1 polymer ?
#
loop_
_entity_poly.entity_id
_entity_poly.type
_entity_poly.pdbx_seq_one_letter_code
_entity_poly.pdbx_strand_id
1 'polypeptide(L)'
;MIKEEKRLKKKSKSHFHDVGDENLFSSRTWSKLHHLSLWIGVGELLTPLSLAGLDDCPALEEIEIKIEGDSRNQQRPCMDSLGLRSLACYPRLSRMLLDCSGVIGYALTAPLGQADLSLWERFFLNGIEILNLKELNYWPAQDMDLNQRSLFLPAAALLAQCGSLRKLFIHGTTNEHFMMFLLRIPTLRDVQVREDYYPAPENDTITEMRVESCRRFEDALNSSNRHIPD
;
A
#
# COMPACT_ATOMS: atom_id res chain seq x y z
N MET A 1 8.94 -45.34 20.39
CA MET A 1 9.69 -45.69 19.16
C MET A 1 8.81 -45.25 17.99
N ILE A 2 8.97 -44.00 17.54
CA ILE A 2 8.15 -43.37 16.49
C ILE A 2 9.07 -43.16 15.30
N LYS A 3 8.62 -43.66 14.14
CA LYS A 3 9.36 -43.75 12.90
C LYS A 3 9.36 -42.38 12.21
N GLU A 4 10.55 -41.79 12.08
CA GLU A 4 10.82 -40.58 11.32
C GLU A 4 10.63 -40.84 9.81
N GLU A 5 9.79 -40.07 9.14
CA GLU A 5 9.77 -40.00 7.67
C GLU A 5 10.07 -38.59 7.16
N LYS A 6 11.15 -38.56 6.39
CA LYS A 6 11.89 -37.44 5.80
C LYS A 6 11.02 -36.59 4.86
N ARG A 7 11.11 -35.27 4.98
CA ARG A 7 10.85 -34.33 3.85
C ARG A 7 12.15 -33.78 3.29
N LEU A 8 12.41 -34.14 2.04
CA LEU A 8 13.60 -33.83 1.27
C LEU A 8 13.66 -32.35 0.86
N LYS A 9 14.75 -31.67 1.21
CA LYS A 9 15.14 -30.36 0.70
C LYS A 9 15.53 -30.47 -0.78
N LYS A 10 14.79 -29.83 -1.69
CA LYS A 10 15.15 -29.75 -3.11
C LYS A 10 16.11 -28.58 -3.32
N LYS A 11 17.42 -28.86 -3.34
CA LYS A 11 18.46 -27.97 -3.90
C LYS A 11 18.47 -28.15 -5.41
N SER A 12 18.06 -27.13 -6.17
CA SER A 12 18.31 -27.09 -7.61
C SER A 12 19.71 -26.52 -7.85
N LYS A 13 20.61 -27.35 -8.38
CA LYS A 13 21.87 -26.93 -9.01
C LYS A 13 21.61 -26.89 -10.52
N SER A 14 21.67 -25.72 -11.14
CA SER A 14 21.72 -25.62 -12.61
C SER A 14 23.18 -25.74 -13.07
N HIS A 15 23.43 -26.77 -13.86
CA HIS A 15 24.69 -27.00 -14.54
C HIS A 15 24.69 -26.10 -15.79
N PHE A 16 25.62 -25.15 -15.86
CA PHE A 16 25.80 -24.31 -17.05
C PHE A 16 26.52 -25.15 -18.11
N HIS A 17 25.82 -25.43 -19.20
CA HIS A 17 26.46 -25.71 -20.48
C HIS A 17 26.15 -24.54 -21.42
N ASP A 18 27.24 -23.92 -21.83
CA ASP A 18 27.37 -22.80 -22.74
C ASP A 18 27.13 -23.27 -24.18
N VAL A 19 26.02 -22.83 -24.79
CA VAL A 19 25.86 -22.70 -26.25
C VAL A 19 24.90 -21.54 -26.47
N GLY A 20 25.39 -20.52 -27.19
CA GLY A 20 24.71 -19.24 -27.38
C GLY A 20 23.32 -19.35 -27.98
N ASP A 21 22.42 -18.55 -27.41
CA ASP A 21 21.20 -18.08 -28.06
C ASP A 21 20.87 -16.70 -27.47
N GLU A 22 21.18 -15.66 -28.23
CA GLU A 22 20.79 -14.29 -27.94
C GLU A 22 19.26 -14.19 -28.06
N ASN A 23 18.57 -13.63 -27.05
CA ASN A 23 17.10 -13.39 -26.95
C ASN A 23 16.19 -14.46 -26.32
N LEU A 24 16.48 -14.94 -25.11
CA LEU A 24 15.59 -15.85 -24.36
C LEU A 24 14.72 -15.22 -23.26
N PHE A 25 14.65 -13.89 -23.17
CA PHE A 25 13.54 -13.21 -22.47
C PHE A 25 12.71 -12.49 -23.52
N SER A 26 11.96 -13.23 -24.33
CA SER A 26 10.86 -12.63 -25.07
C SER A 26 9.97 -11.95 -24.03
N SER A 27 9.95 -10.61 -24.01
CA SER A 27 9.04 -9.83 -23.18
C SER A 27 7.64 -10.41 -23.38
N ARG A 28 7.12 -11.03 -22.33
CA ARG A 28 5.89 -11.79 -22.41
C ARG A 28 4.77 -10.79 -22.25
N THR A 29 4.11 -10.43 -23.34
CA THR A 29 2.95 -9.56 -23.29
C THR A 29 1.75 -10.27 -22.66
N TRP A 30 1.23 -9.74 -21.56
CA TRP A 30 0.03 -10.19 -20.87
C TRP A 30 -1.20 -9.40 -21.33
N SER A 31 -1.56 -9.53 -22.60
CA SER A 31 -2.61 -8.73 -23.24
C SER A 31 -4.02 -8.88 -22.66
N LYS A 32 -4.27 -9.92 -21.86
CA LYS A 32 -5.56 -10.21 -21.22
C LYS A 32 -5.53 -10.10 -19.69
N LEU A 33 -4.42 -9.71 -19.10
CA LEU A 33 -4.31 -9.54 -17.65
C LEU A 33 -4.94 -8.21 -17.26
N HIS A 34 -6.14 -8.27 -16.68
CA HIS A 34 -6.87 -7.09 -16.21
C HIS A 34 -6.66 -6.81 -14.72
N HIS A 35 -6.35 -7.85 -13.94
CA HIS A 35 -6.21 -7.80 -12.50
C HIS A 35 -4.98 -8.59 -12.05
N LEU A 36 -4.21 -8.04 -11.12
CA LEU A 36 -3.01 -8.67 -10.56
C LEU A 36 -3.05 -8.56 -9.03
N SER A 37 -2.97 -9.69 -8.34
CA SER A 37 -2.85 -9.73 -6.87
C SER A 37 -1.44 -10.21 -6.47
N LEU A 38 -0.83 -9.49 -5.55
CA LEU A 38 0.53 -9.71 -5.07
C LEU A 38 0.52 -9.84 -3.55
N TRP A 39 1.35 -10.74 -3.04
CA TRP A 39 1.58 -10.90 -1.60
C TRP A 39 3.08 -10.83 -1.36
N ILE A 40 3.50 -9.86 -0.56
CA ILE A 40 4.91 -9.58 -0.29
C ILE A 40 5.17 -9.45 1.21
N GLY A 41 6.38 -9.77 1.63
CA GLY A 41 6.83 -9.57 3.00
C GLY A 41 7.10 -8.09 3.30
N VAL A 42 6.94 -7.68 4.55
CA VAL A 42 7.38 -6.37 5.01
C VAL A 42 8.87 -6.17 4.72
N GLY A 43 9.22 -5.06 4.05
CA GLY A 43 10.59 -4.75 3.63
C GLY A 43 11.02 -5.34 2.28
N GLU A 44 10.20 -6.18 1.65
CA GLU A 44 10.42 -6.60 0.26
C GLU A 44 10.02 -5.49 -0.73
N LEU A 45 10.57 -5.53 -1.94
CA LEU A 45 10.32 -4.54 -3.00
C LEU A 45 9.39 -5.11 -4.08
N LEU A 46 8.70 -4.22 -4.81
CA LEU A 46 7.92 -4.56 -6.01
C LEU A 46 8.77 -4.65 -7.29
N THR A 47 10.03 -4.19 -7.25
CA THR A 47 10.97 -4.31 -8.37
C THR A 47 11.15 -5.72 -8.96
N PRO A 48 10.89 -6.84 -8.25
CA PRO A 48 10.87 -8.17 -8.85
C PRO A 48 9.80 -8.41 -9.92
N LEU A 49 8.81 -7.52 -10.12
CA LEU A 49 7.74 -7.73 -11.12
C LEU A 49 8.27 -7.77 -12.56
N SER A 50 9.21 -6.89 -12.92
CA SER A 50 9.85 -6.93 -14.24
C SER A 50 10.67 -8.21 -14.42
N LEU A 51 11.34 -8.67 -13.36
CA LEU A 51 12.08 -9.93 -13.36
C LEU A 51 11.16 -11.15 -13.48
N ALA A 52 9.91 -11.04 -13.03
CA ALA A 52 8.88 -12.06 -13.18
C ALA A 52 8.20 -12.06 -14.58
N GLY A 53 8.62 -11.17 -15.48
CA GLY A 53 8.06 -11.03 -16.83
C GLY A 53 6.68 -10.38 -16.85
N LEU A 54 6.38 -9.53 -15.87
CA LEU A 54 5.15 -8.71 -15.81
C LEU A 54 5.41 -7.27 -16.29
N ASP A 55 6.39 -7.06 -17.15
CA ASP A 55 6.78 -5.77 -17.71
C ASP A 55 5.76 -5.22 -18.73
N ASP A 56 5.11 -6.10 -19.51
CA ASP A 56 4.16 -5.70 -20.55
C ASP A 56 2.74 -6.22 -20.27
N CYS A 57 1.94 -5.42 -19.55
CA CYS A 57 0.55 -5.71 -19.22
C CYS A 57 -0.37 -4.56 -19.70
N PRO A 58 -0.69 -4.46 -20.99
CA PRO A 58 -1.37 -3.29 -21.56
C PRO A 58 -2.85 -3.18 -21.14
N ALA A 59 -3.45 -4.27 -20.67
CA ALA A 59 -4.84 -4.34 -20.25
C ALA A 59 -5.01 -4.27 -18.72
N LEU A 60 -3.93 -4.13 -17.94
CA LEU A 60 -4.00 -4.16 -16.49
C LEU A 60 -4.70 -2.90 -15.97
N GLU A 61 -5.85 -3.09 -15.33
CA GLU A 61 -6.69 -2.02 -14.80
C GLU A 61 -6.60 -1.92 -13.28
N GLU A 62 -6.32 -3.03 -12.62
CA GLU A 62 -6.39 -3.16 -11.18
C GLU A 62 -5.23 -3.97 -10.61
N ILE A 63 -4.67 -3.50 -9.50
CA ILE A 63 -3.65 -4.22 -8.74
C ILE A 63 -4.02 -4.29 -7.27
N GLU A 64 -3.85 -5.46 -6.68
CA GLU A 64 -3.98 -5.72 -5.26
C GLU A 64 -2.60 -6.09 -4.70
N ILE A 65 -2.16 -5.39 -3.65
CA ILE A 65 -0.88 -5.63 -3.00
C ILE A 65 -1.14 -5.83 -1.53
N LYS A 66 -0.90 -7.05 -1.06
CA LYS A 66 -0.94 -7.39 0.36
C LYS A 66 0.48 -7.46 0.93
N ILE A 67 0.70 -6.75 2.02
CA ILE A 67 1.97 -6.71 2.74
C ILE A 67 1.76 -7.31 4.12
N GLU A 68 2.62 -8.24 4.49
CA GLU A 68 2.55 -8.90 5.80
C GLU A 68 3.90 -9.04 6.48
N GLY A 69 3.87 -9.05 7.80
CA GLY A 69 5.01 -9.39 8.64
C GLY A 69 5.18 -8.46 9.83
N ASP A 70 6.07 -8.86 10.72
CA ASP A 70 6.38 -8.09 11.92
C ASP A 70 7.52 -7.10 11.62
N SER A 71 7.18 -5.80 11.59
CA SER A 71 8.10 -4.71 11.27
C SER A 71 8.91 -4.22 12.46
N ARG A 72 8.54 -4.62 13.69
CA ARG A 72 9.15 -4.18 14.96
C ARG A 72 10.62 -4.57 15.09
N ASN A 73 10.96 -5.74 14.56
CA ASN A 73 12.31 -6.30 14.59
C ASN A 73 13.06 -6.13 13.26
N GLN A 74 12.43 -5.52 12.26
CA GLN A 74 13.06 -5.25 10.98
C GLN A 74 13.99 -4.05 11.11
N GLN A 75 15.11 -4.12 10.40
CA GLN A 75 15.89 -2.91 10.18
C GLN A 75 15.04 -1.92 9.38
N ARG A 76 15.19 -0.62 9.68
CA ARG A 76 14.61 0.44 8.87
C ARG A 76 14.90 0.16 7.38
N PRO A 77 13.92 0.29 6.48
CA PRO A 77 14.16 0.09 5.05
C PRO A 77 15.40 0.87 4.60
N CYS A 78 16.38 0.14 4.05
CA CYS A 78 17.59 0.76 3.48
C CYS A 78 17.25 1.56 2.20
N MET A 79 16.17 1.16 1.52
CA MET A 79 15.59 1.85 0.39
C MET A 79 14.44 2.75 0.86
N ASP A 80 14.28 3.91 0.22
CA ASP A 80 13.26 4.89 0.61
C ASP A 80 11.84 4.54 0.14
N SER A 81 11.65 3.47 -0.63
CA SER A 81 10.35 3.11 -1.23
C SER A 81 10.18 1.62 -1.50
N LEU A 82 8.95 1.14 -1.37
CA LEU A 82 8.48 -0.18 -1.81
C LEU A 82 8.67 -0.41 -3.33
N GLY A 83 8.66 0.68 -4.10
CA GLY A 83 8.81 0.63 -5.55
C GLY A 83 7.49 0.79 -6.34
N LEU A 84 6.45 1.40 -5.76
CA LEU A 84 5.18 1.68 -6.46
C LEU A 84 5.39 2.37 -7.82
N ARG A 85 6.47 3.15 -7.97
CA ARG A 85 6.81 3.83 -9.22
C ARG A 85 6.97 2.88 -10.40
N SER A 86 7.37 1.61 -10.17
CA SER A 86 7.49 0.63 -11.25
C SER A 86 6.16 0.33 -11.93
N LEU A 87 5.04 0.50 -11.23
CA LEU A 87 3.69 0.25 -11.74
C LEU A 87 3.23 1.30 -12.75
N ALA A 88 3.95 2.42 -12.89
CA ALA A 88 3.67 3.44 -13.89
C ALA A 88 3.86 2.95 -15.33
N CYS A 89 4.48 1.78 -15.55
CA CYS A 89 4.56 1.15 -16.87
C CYS A 89 3.20 0.64 -17.37
N TYR A 90 2.20 0.46 -16.49
CA TYR A 90 0.89 -0.06 -16.85
C TYR A 90 -0.05 1.08 -17.29
N PRO A 91 -0.35 1.19 -18.59
CA PRO A 91 -1.02 2.38 -19.13
C PRO A 91 -2.50 2.50 -18.70
N ARG A 92 -3.14 1.41 -18.29
CA ARG A 92 -4.57 1.37 -17.93
C ARG A 92 -4.80 1.20 -16.43
N LEU A 93 -3.73 1.16 -15.63
CA LEU A 93 -3.85 0.98 -14.19
C LEU A 93 -4.58 2.17 -13.57
N SER A 94 -5.74 1.90 -12.98
CA SER A 94 -6.64 2.92 -12.45
C SER A 94 -7.19 2.58 -11.08
N ARG A 95 -7.13 1.33 -10.65
CA ARG A 95 -7.56 0.89 -9.32
C ARG A 95 -6.44 0.21 -8.58
N MET A 96 -6.29 0.52 -7.30
CA MET A 96 -5.33 -0.14 -6.43
C MET A 96 -5.97 -0.48 -5.09
N LEU A 97 -5.68 -1.69 -4.61
CA LEU A 97 -5.84 -2.08 -3.21
C LEU A 97 -4.44 -2.26 -2.62
N LEU A 98 -4.10 -1.45 -1.61
CA LEU A 98 -2.86 -1.57 -0.85
C LEU A 98 -3.20 -1.98 0.57
N ASP A 99 -3.03 -3.26 0.86
CA ASP A 99 -3.35 -3.88 2.14
C ASP A 99 -2.09 -4.06 3.00
N CYS A 100 -1.88 -3.16 3.96
CA CYS A 100 -0.85 -3.30 4.98
C CYS A 100 -1.40 -3.83 6.31
N SER A 101 -2.64 -4.32 6.36
CA SER A 101 -3.28 -4.75 7.61
C SER A 101 -2.59 -5.94 8.30
N GLY A 102 -1.83 -6.74 7.55
CA GLY A 102 -0.99 -7.81 8.09
C GLY A 102 0.40 -7.36 8.54
N VAL A 103 0.72 -6.06 8.44
CA VAL A 103 1.95 -5.48 8.99
C VAL A 103 1.72 -5.07 10.43
N ILE A 104 2.56 -5.57 11.33
CA ILE A 104 2.54 -5.24 12.76
C ILE A 104 3.73 -4.33 13.07
N GLY A 105 3.50 -3.19 13.71
CA GLY A 105 4.56 -2.26 14.10
C GLY A 105 4.20 -1.42 15.32
N TYR A 106 5.08 -0.47 15.66
CA TYR A 106 4.84 0.51 16.72
C TYR A 106 4.40 1.84 16.11
N ALA A 107 3.25 2.38 16.49
CA ALA A 107 2.79 3.68 16.00
C ALA A 107 3.56 4.85 16.64
N LEU A 108 3.42 5.02 17.95
CA LEU A 108 3.95 6.17 18.71
C LEU A 108 4.87 5.75 19.88
N THR A 109 5.11 4.44 20.01
CA THR A 109 5.79 3.82 21.16
C THR A 109 7.07 3.08 20.75
N ALA A 110 7.59 3.35 19.55
CA ALA A 110 8.78 2.67 19.03
C ALA A 110 9.97 2.85 19.98
N PRO A 111 10.60 1.75 20.45
CA PRO A 111 11.86 1.81 21.17
C PRO A 111 12.94 2.54 20.36
N LEU A 112 13.91 3.14 21.07
CA LEU A 112 15.00 3.87 20.43
C LEU A 112 15.74 2.97 19.42
N GLY A 113 15.84 3.44 18.17
CA GLY A 113 16.52 2.72 17.09
C GLY A 113 15.62 1.78 16.28
N GLN A 114 14.35 1.62 16.63
CA GLN A 114 13.36 0.91 15.84
C GLN A 114 12.54 1.86 14.98
N ALA A 115 12.05 1.38 13.83
CA ALA A 115 11.21 2.17 12.95
C ALA A 115 9.75 2.11 13.42
N ASP A 116 9.12 3.27 13.53
CA ASP A 116 7.68 3.36 13.77
C ASP A 116 6.88 3.11 12.47
N LEU A 117 5.58 2.92 12.61
CA LEU A 117 4.67 2.70 11.48
C LEU A 117 4.62 3.90 10.53
N SER A 118 4.90 5.13 10.98
CA SER A 118 4.93 6.30 10.11
C SER A 118 6.05 6.22 9.06
N LEU A 119 7.20 5.66 9.43
CA LEU A 119 8.31 5.38 8.51
C LEU A 119 7.96 4.27 7.52
N TRP A 120 7.27 3.23 7.97
CA TRP A 120 6.81 2.14 7.12
C TRP A 120 5.73 2.59 6.14
N GLU A 121 4.76 3.38 6.59
CA GLU A 121 3.76 3.99 5.72
C GLU A 121 4.39 4.85 4.63
N ARG A 122 5.39 5.67 4.99
CA ARG A 122 6.17 6.43 4.01
C ARG A 122 6.79 5.48 2.99
N PHE A 123 7.44 4.41 3.43
CA PHE A 123 8.06 3.43 2.54
C PHE A 123 7.04 2.78 1.59
N PHE A 124 5.86 2.39 2.08
CA PHE A 124 4.83 1.73 1.28
C PHE A 124 4.22 2.66 0.22
N LEU A 125 3.92 3.91 0.57
CA LEU A 125 3.23 4.86 -0.29
C LEU A 125 4.17 5.71 -1.16
N ASN A 126 5.48 5.70 -0.91
CA ASN A 126 6.40 6.54 -1.66
C ASN A 126 6.38 6.19 -3.17
N GLY A 127 6.10 7.20 -4.00
CA GLY A 127 5.96 7.04 -5.44
C GLY A 127 4.53 6.81 -5.92
N ILE A 128 3.52 6.82 -5.04
CA ILE A 128 2.12 6.69 -5.44
C ILE A 128 1.63 7.86 -6.30
N GLU A 129 2.24 9.04 -6.16
CA GLU A 129 1.83 10.27 -6.83
C GLU A 129 1.99 10.22 -8.36
N ILE A 130 2.87 9.35 -8.86
CA ILE A 130 3.07 9.20 -10.31
C ILE A 130 2.05 8.23 -10.95
N LEU A 131 1.25 7.54 -10.13
CA LEU A 131 0.25 6.60 -10.61
C LEU A 131 -1.05 7.35 -10.95
N ASN A 132 -1.61 7.06 -12.13
CA ASN A 132 -2.85 7.67 -12.60
C ASN A 132 -4.11 7.00 -12.01
N LEU A 133 -4.08 6.69 -10.70
CA LEU A 133 -5.15 5.97 -10.01
C LEU A 133 -6.41 6.83 -9.92
N LYS A 134 -7.55 6.21 -10.23
CA LYS A 134 -8.89 6.76 -9.99
C LYS A 134 -9.46 6.32 -8.65
N GLU A 135 -9.07 5.14 -8.19
CA GLU A 135 -9.54 4.56 -6.93
C GLU A 135 -8.39 3.92 -6.16
N LEU A 136 -8.34 4.21 -4.86
CA LEU A 136 -7.42 3.61 -3.92
C LEU A 136 -8.18 3.09 -2.71
N ASN A 137 -7.99 1.81 -2.39
CA ASN A 137 -8.41 1.19 -1.15
C ASN A 137 -7.15 0.93 -0.32
N TYR A 138 -6.98 1.65 0.79
CA TYR A 138 -5.79 1.58 1.63
C TYR A 138 -6.14 1.00 3.01
N TRP A 139 -5.44 -0.06 3.40
CA TRP A 139 -5.51 -0.60 4.76
C TRP A 139 -4.20 -0.27 5.49
N PRO A 140 -4.20 0.65 6.46
CA PRO A 140 -3.01 0.96 7.25
C PRO A 140 -2.53 -0.24 8.06
N ALA A 141 -1.24 -0.21 8.42
CA ALA A 141 -0.64 -1.18 9.31
C ALA A 141 -1.22 -1.08 10.73
N GLN A 142 -1.15 -2.19 11.48
CA GLN A 142 -1.74 -2.30 12.80
C GLN A 142 -0.71 -2.11 13.91
N ASP A 143 -1.05 -1.23 14.85
CA ASP A 143 -0.44 -1.26 16.18
C ASP A 143 -1.21 -2.25 17.05
N MET A 144 -0.54 -3.32 17.47
CA MET A 144 -1.16 -4.40 18.24
C MET A 144 -1.47 -4.00 19.68
N ASP A 145 -0.74 -3.04 20.24
CA ASP A 145 -0.92 -2.62 21.64
C ASP A 145 -2.12 -1.68 21.77
N LEU A 146 -2.35 -0.85 20.75
CA LEU A 146 -3.48 0.08 20.68
C LEU A 146 -4.72 -0.50 19.99
N ASN A 147 -4.58 -1.66 19.34
CA ASN A 147 -5.62 -2.25 18.48
C ASN A 147 -6.18 -1.24 17.45
N GLN A 148 -5.28 -0.47 16.84
CA GLN A 148 -5.63 0.67 16.00
C GLN A 148 -4.85 0.65 14.69
N ARG A 149 -5.49 1.15 13.64
CA ARG A 149 -4.91 1.29 12.29
C ARG A 149 -5.05 2.73 11.87
N SER A 150 -3.97 3.49 12.00
CA SER A 150 -4.02 4.94 11.75
C SER A 150 -3.23 5.32 10.51
N LEU A 151 -3.82 6.20 9.72
CA LEU A 151 -3.08 6.95 8.70
C LEU A 151 -2.26 8.05 9.37
N PHE A 152 -0.94 8.03 9.21
CA PHE A 152 -0.03 9.07 9.75
C PHE A 152 0.23 10.19 8.74
N LEU A 153 0.86 11.27 9.22
CA LEU A 153 1.19 12.44 8.41
C LEU A 153 1.96 12.12 7.11
N PRO A 154 2.99 11.25 7.09
CA PRO A 154 3.70 10.94 5.85
C PRO A 154 2.78 10.34 4.78
N ALA A 155 1.88 9.43 5.17
CA ALA A 155 0.91 8.83 4.27
C ALA A 155 -0.05 9.88 3.72
N ALA A 156 -0.65 10.70 4.59
CA ALA A 156 -1.55 11.78 4.18
C ALA A 156 -0.89 12.76 3.20
N ALA A 157 0.39 13.11 3.43
CA ALA A 157 1.15 14.00 2.57
C ALA A 157 1.49 13.39 1.19
N LEU A 158 1.71 12.08 1.11
CA LEU A 158 1.93 11.37 -0.15
C LEU A 158 0.61 11.21 -0.93
N LEU A 159 -0.46 10.81 -0.26
CA LEU A 159 -1.80 10.71 -0.85
C LEU A 159 -2.28 12.04 -1.43
N ALA A 160 -2.00 13.15 -0.74
CA ALA A 160 -2.32 14.50 -1.19
C ALA A 160 -1.70 14.89 -2.55
N GLN A 161 -0.70 14.14 -3.04
CA GLN A 161 -0.03 14.37 -4.32
C GLN A 161 -0.64 13.56 -5.47
N CYS A 162 -1.59 12.65 -5.20
CA CYS A 162 -2.26 11.83 -6.21
C CYS A 162 -3.28 12.65 -7.03
N GLY A 163 -2.81 13.43 -8.01
CA GLY A 163 -3.66 14.41 -8.72
C GLY A 163 -4.89 13.85 -9.47
N SER A 164 -4.89 12.55 -9.79
CA SER A 164 -5.94 11.90 -10.58
C SER A 164 -6.95 11.09 -9.76
N LEU A 165 -6.73 10.98 -8.44
CA LEU A 165 -7.49 10.15 -7.52
C LEU A 165 -8.88 10.73 -7.27
N ARG A 166 -9.90 9.93 -7.57
CA ARG A 166 -11.31 10.31 -7.43
C ARG A 166 -11.98 9.67 -6.21
N LYS A 167 -11.58 8.45 -5.87
CA LYS A 167 -12.10 7.68 -4.75
C LYS A 167 -10.99 7.22 -3.82
N LEU A 168 -11.16 7.42 -2.52
CA LEU A 168 -10.22 6.99 -1.49
C LEU A 168 -10.95 6.34 -0.33
N PHE A 169 -10.66 5.07 -0.09
CA PHE A 169 -11.15 4.33 1.06
C PHE A 169 -9.98 4.04 1.99
N ILE A 170 -10.10 4.42 3.26
CA ILE A 170 -9.10 4.15 4.30
C ILE A 170 -9.75 3.22 5.32
N HIS A 171 -9.22 2.00 5.44
CA HIS A 171 -9.72 0.97 6.34
C HIS A 171 -9.00 1.01 7.68
N GLY A 172 -9.29 2.08 8.41
CA GLY A 172 -8.60 2.51 9.60
C GLY A 172 -9.24 3.80 10.10
N THR A 173 -8.42 4.59 10.76
CA THR A 173 -8.75 5.88 11.37
C THR A 173 -7.63 6.87 11.06
N THR A 174 -7.84 8.15 11.33
CA THR A 174 -6.82 9.18 11.10
C THR A 174 -7.08 10.39 11.97
N ASN A 175 -6.02 11.17 12.23
CA ASN A 175 -6.17 12.46 12.86
C ASN A 175 -6.85 13.45 11.90
N GLU A 176 -7.74 14.27 12.43
CA GLU A 176 -8.46 15.29 11.66
C GLU A 176 -7.52 16.21 10.86
N HIS A 177 -6.38 16.62 11.43
CA HIS A 177 -5.44 17.50 10.73
C HIS A 177 -4.82 16.82 9.51
N PHE A 178 -4.60 15.50 9.57
CA PHE A 178 -4.06 14.73 8.44
C PHE A 178 -5.13 14.53 7.36
N MET A 179 -6.38 14.32 7.76
CA MET A 179 -7.51 14.22 6.84
C MET A 179 -7.63 15.46 5.93
N MET A 180 -7.38 16.66 6.47
CA MET A 180 -7.44 17.91 5.70
C MET A 180 -6.41 17.98 4.57
N PHE A 181 -5.31 17.21 4.61
CA PHE A 181 -4.37 17.14 3.48
C PHE A 181 -5.01 16.54 2.23
N LEU A 182 -5.99 15.64 2.38
CA LEU A 182 -6.67 14.98 1.26
C LEU A 182 -7.46 15.98 0.40
N LEU A 183 -7.87 17.13 0.96
CA LEU A 183 -8.53 18.20 0.20
C LEU A 183 -7.64 18.81 -0.89
N ARG A 184 -6.31 18.62 -0.79
CA ARG A 184 -5.35 19.05 -1.82
C ARG A 184 -5.42 18.21 -3.09
N ILE A 185 -6.08 17.05 -3.05
CA ILE A 185 -6.32 16.24 -4.24
C ILE A 185 -7.46 16.88 -5.05
N PRO A 186 -7.17 17.40 -6.26
CA PRO A 186 -8.12 18.24 -6.99
C PRO A 186 -9.32 17.45 -7.54
N THR A 187 -9.16 16.17 -7.82
CA THR A 187 -10.17 15.31 -8.44
C THR A 187 -10.92 14.42 -7.45
N LEU A 188 -10.56 14.48 -6.16
CA LEU A 188 -11.10 13.62 -5.12
C LEU A 188 -12.55 13.98 -4.84
N ARG A 189 -13.45 13.00 -4.92
CA ARG A 189 -14.90 13.19 -4.74
C ARG A 189 -15.45 12.31 -3.63
N ASP A 190 -15.04 11.05 -3.60
CA ASP A 190 -15.54 10.08 -2.64
C ASP A 190 -14.40 9.72 -1.68
N VAL A 191 -14.57 10.05 -0.40
CA VAL A 191 -13.63 9.66 0.65
C VAL A 191 -14.40 9.00 1.78
N GLN A 192 -13.95 7.84 2.22
CA GLN A 192 -14.53 7.18 3.38
C GLN A 192 -13.43 6.63 4.27
N VAL A 193 -13.57 6.86 5.56
CA VAL A 193 -12.76 6.27 6.61
C VAL A 193 -13.63 5.24 7.31
N ARG A 194 -13.17 3.99 7.33
CA ARG A 194 -13.94 2.83 7.77
C ARG A 194 -13.13 2.05 8.79
N GLU A 195 -13.69 1.90 9.99
CA GLU A 195 -13.16 0.97 10.99
C GLU A 195 -13.84 -0.39 10.84
N ASP A 196 -13.81 -0.94 9.63
CA ASP A 196 -14.51 -2.18 9.23
C ASP A 196 -13.71 -3.45 9.55
N TYR A 197 -12.98 -3.45 10.67
CA TYR A 197 -12.17 -4.56 11.16
C TYR A 197 -12.56 -4.95 12.59
N TYR A 198 -12.31 -6.22 12.93
CA TYR A 198 -12.59 -6.77 14.26
C TYR A 198 -11.28 -7.07 15.02
N PRO A 199 -11.18 -6.73 16.31
CA PRO A 199 -12.14 -5.96 17.09
C PRO A 199 -12.07 -4.46 16.76
N ALA A 200 -13.24 -3.81 16.69
CA ALA A 200 -13.31 -2.37 16.45
C ALA A 200 -12.70 -1.60 17.65
N PRO A 201 -12.02 -0.46 17.43
CA PRO A 201 -11.43 0.33 18.50
C PRO A 201 -12.48 0.85 19.48
N GLU A 202 -12.11 1.00 20.76
CA GLU A 202 -12.94 1.67 21.76
C GLU A 202 -12.77 3.20 21.61
N ASN A 203 -13.86 3.90 21.27
CA ASN A 203 -13.85 5.29 20.79
C ASN A 203 -13.57 6.37 21.87
N ASP A 204 -13.42 6.00 23.14
CA ASP A 204 -13.63 6.94 24.27
C ASP A 204 -12.41 7.81 24.65
N THR A 205 -11.19 7.54 24.16
CA THR A 205 -9.98 8.26 24.64
C THR A 205 -9.03 8.81 23.57
N ILE A 206 -9.37 8.70 22.28
CA ILE A 206 -8.41 8.95 21.20
C ILE A 206 -8.60 10.34 20.57
N THR A 207 -7.50 10.95 20.11
CA THR A 207 -7.48 12.16 19.25
C THR A 207 -7.88 11.87 17.79
N GLU A 208 -8.55 10.73 17.62
CA GLU A 208 -9.10 10.13 16.40
C GLU A 208 -10.09 11.06 15.68
N MET A 209 -10.40 10.82 14.40
CA MET A 209 -11.49 11.51 13.73
C MET A 209 -12.83 11.21 14.43
N ARG A 210 -13.41 12.22 15.08
CA ARG A 210 -14.74 12.14 15.67
C ARG A 210 -15.81 12.37 14.59
N VAL A 211 -17.04 11.96 14.86
CA VAL A 211 -18.18 12.16 13.94
C VAL A 211 -18.28 13.62 13.44
N GLU A 212 -18.11 14.60 14.33
CA GLU A 212 -18.12 16.02 13.95
C GLU A 212 -16.92 16.46 13.11
N SER A 213 -15.76 15.80 13.26
CA SER A 213 -14.58 16.02 12.41
C SER A 213 -14.81 15.44 11.01
N CYS A 214 -15.43 14.27 10.90
CA CYS A 214 -15.85 13.69 9.62
C CYS A 214 -16.79 14.63 8.88
N ARG A 215 -17.82 15.15 9.57
CA ARG A 215 -18.78 16.08 8.98
C ARG A 215 -18.11 17.36 8.47
N ARG A 216 -17.22 17.97 9.24
CA ARG A 216 -16.47 19.17 8.80
C ARG A 216 -15.60 18.88 7.57
N PHE A 217 -14.99 17.70 7.51
CA PHE A 217 -14.24 17.28 6.34
C PHE A 217 -15.16 17.08 5.13
N GLU A 218 -16.31 16.42 5.28
CA GLU A 218 -17.29 16.22 4.20
C GLU A 218 -17.83 17.55 3.67
N ASP A 219 -18.15 18.49 4.55
CA ASP A 219 -18.58 19.84 4.17
C ASP A 219 -17.48 20.57 3.37
N ALA A 220 -16.21 20.42 3.76
CA ALA A 220 -15.07 20.97 3.02
C ALA A 220 -14.82 20.26 1.69
N LEU A 221 -15.03 18.93 1.64
CA LEU A 221 -14.92 18.10 0.44
C LEU A 221 -15.99 18.50 -0.60
N ASN A 222 -17.21 18.76 -0.13
CA ASN A 222 -18.36 19.17 -0.94
C ASN A 222 -18.47 20.68 -1.15
N SER A 223 -17.54 21.47 -0.60
CA SER A 223 -17.56 22.92 -0.72
C SER A 223 -17.46 23.36 -2.17
N SER A 224 -18.28 24.36 -2.55
CA SER A 224 -18.25 24.99 -3.88
C SER A 224 -16.89 25.58 -4.26
N ASN A 225 -16.01 25.80 -3.28
CA ASN A 225 -14.64 26.28 -3.53
C ASN A 225 -13.75 25.21 -4.19
N ARG A 226 -14.13 23.93 -4.13
CA ARG A 226 -13.47 22.86 -4.88
C ARG A 226 -14.18 22.69 -6.23
N HIS A 227 -13.62 23.29 -7.27
CA HIS A 227 -14.06 23.01 -8.64
C HIS A 227 -13.56 21.62 -9.08
N ILE A 228 -14.30 20.58 -8.70
CA ILE A 228 -14.02 19.20 -9.07
C ILE A 228 -14.63 18.94 -10.45
N PRO A 229 -13.88 18.41 -11.43
CA PRO A 229 -14.44 18.01 -12.72
C PRO A 229 -15.51 16.91 -12.57
N ASP A 230 -16.53 16.96 -13.42
CA ASP A 230 -17.63 15.99 -13.43
C ASP A 230 -17.19 14.53 -13.62
#